data_AF-A0AAW1V917-F1
#
_entry.id   AF-A0AAW1V917-F1
#
_cell.length_a   1.000
_cell.length_b   1.000
_cell.length_c   1.000
_cell.angle_alpha   90.00
_cell.angle_beta   90.00
_cell.angle_gamma   90.00
#
_symmetry.space_group_name_H-M   'P 1'
#
loop_
_entity.id
_entity.type
_entity.pdbx_description
1 polymer ?
#
loop_
_entity_poly.entity_id
_entity_poly.type
_entity_poly.pdbx_seq_one_letter_code
_entity_poly.pdbx_strand_id
1 'polypeptide(L)' 'MCQYVLINIGGTGTFGRVLLCRNKLTDGYGAMKILCLSDVIRLKQVEHVKNEKHILQEIRHPFIVNM' A
#
# COMPACT_ATOMS: atom_id res chain seq x y z
N MET A 1 -9.23 -16.77 3.27
CA MET A 1 -9.84 -16.14 2.06
C MET A 1 -9.31 -14.72 1.91
N CYS A 2 -9.03 -14.27 0.69
CA CYS A 2 -8.66 -12.88 0.43
C CYS A 2 -9.85 -11.96 0.70
N GLN A 3 -9.74 -11.06 1.69
CA GLN A 3 -10.81 -10.17 2.16
C GLN A 3 -11.03 -8.94 1.25
N TYR A 4 -10.14 -8.70 0.28
CA TYR A 4 -10.20 -7.56 -0.63
C TYR A 4 -10.41 -8.00 -2.08
N VAL A 5 -11.13 -7.20 -2.84
CA VAL A 5 -11.23 -7.29 -4.30
C VAL A 5 -10.39 -6.17 -4.89
N LEU A 6 -9.46 -6.49 -5.78
CA LEU A 6 -8.71 -5.51 -6.57
C LEU A 6 -9.56 -5.08 -7.75
N ILE A 7 -9.67 -3.77 -7.98
CA ILE A 7 -10.57 -3.20 -8.99
C ILE A 7 -9.76 -2.70 -10.19
N ASN A 8 -9.06 -1.58 -10.04
CA ASN A 8 -8.27 -0.96 -11.11
C ASN A 8 -6.95 -0.39 -10.57
N ILE A 9 -6.03 -0.08 -11.48
CA ILE A 9 -4.75 0.55 -11.16
C ILE A 9 -4.99 2.04 -10.92
N GLY A 10 -4.61 2.51 -9.73
CA GLY A 10 -4.58 3.94 -9.38
C GLY A 10 -3.23 4.59 -9.63
N GLY A 11 -2.14 3.81 -9.72
CA GLY A 11 -0.81 4.32 -10.08
C GLY A 11 0.29 3.27 -10.11
N THR A 12 1.42 3.60 -10.73
CA THR A 12 2.63 2.76 -10.79
C THR A 12 3.81 3.48 -10.14
N GLY A 13 4.63 2.74 -9.40
CA GLY A 13 5.89 3.21 -8.86
C GLY A 13 7.05 2.26 -9.21
N THR A 14 8.27 2.65 -8.85
CA THR A 14 9.51 1.94 -9.22
C THR A 14 9.55 0.48 -8.75
N PHE A 15 8.94 0.16 -7.61
CA PHE A 15 8.98 -1.18 -7.00
C PHE A 15 7.58 -1.75 -6.77
N GLY A 16 6.54 -1.18 -7.40
CA GLY A 16 5.18 -1.57 -7.09
C GLY A 16 4.09 -0.81 -7.81
N ARG A 17 2.84 -1.10 -7.44
CA ARG A 17 1.65 -0.45 -8.00
C ARG A 17 0.68 -0.15 -6.87
N VAL A 18 -0.16 0.86 -7.06
CA VAL A 18 -1.30 1.14 -6.19
C VAL A 18 -2.56 0.78 -6.94
N LEU A 19 -3.41 -0.06 -6.34
CA LEU A 19 -4.71 -0.40 -6.88
C LEU A 19 -5.82 0.07 -5.96
N LEU A 20 -6.95 0.49 -6.54
CA LEU A 20 -8.19 0.61 -5.79
C LEU A 20 -8.62 -0.80 -5.37
N CYS A 21 -8.92 -0.96 -4.09
CA CYS A 21 -9.47 -2.20 -3.55
C CYS A 21 -10.77 -1.94 -2.81
N ARG A 22 -11.61 -2.97 -2.72
CA ARG A 22 -12.86 -2.98 -1.94
C ARG A 22 -12.83 -4.11 -0.93
N ASN A 23 -13.10 -3.80 0.33
CA ASN A 23 -13.26 -4.79 1.39
C ASN A 23 -14.58 -5.55 1.16
N LYS A 24 -14.52 -6.88 1.12
CA LYS A 24 -15.69 -7.74 0.86
C LYS A 24 -16.72 -7.77 1.99
N LEU A 25 -16.31 -7.40 3.21
CA LEU A 25 -17.15 -7.47 4.40
C LEU A 25 -17.78 -6.12 4.73
N THR A 26 -16.98 -5.05 4.68
CA THR A 26 -17.42 -3.70 5.08
C THR A 26 -17.87 -2.84 3.91
N ASP A 27 -17.68 -3.32 2.68
CA ASP A 27 -17.88 -2.56 1.44
C ASP A 27 -17.00 -1.31 1.27
N GLY A 28 -16.06 -1.09 2.20
CA GLY A 28 -15.17 0.06 2.19
C GLY A 28 -14.14 0.00 1.07
N TYR A 29 -13.86 1.17 0.47
CA TYR A 29 -12.82 1.34 -0.53
C TYR A 29 -11.50 1.78 0.11
N GLY A 30 -10.39 1.31 -0.46
CA GLY A 30 -9.05 1.70 -0.04
C GLY A 30 -8.06 1.67 -1.20
N ALA A 31 -6.86 2.19 -0.96
CA ALA A 31 -5.74 2.12 -1.89
C ALA A 31 -4.74 1.06 -1.41
N MET A 32 -4.55 0.00 -2.20
CA MET A 32 -3.62 -1.08 -1.89
C MET A 32 -2.29 -0.86 -2.61
N LYS A 33 -1.24 -0.51 -1.87
CA LYS A 33 0.14 -0.45 -2.36
C LYS A 33 0.74 -1.86 -2.36
N ILE A 34 0.98 -2.42 -3.55
CA ILE A 34 1.59 -3.74 -3.76
C ILE A 34 3.05 -3.54 -4.16
N LEU A 35 3.97 -4.16 -3.41
CA LEU A 35 5.42 -4.05 -3.62
C LEU A 35 6.02 -5.37 -4.13
N CYS A 36 6.92 -5.28 -5.10
CA CYS A 36 7.71 -6.40 -5.61
C CYS A 36 8.96 -6.61 -4.73
N LEU A 37 8.97 -7.65 -3.89
CA LEU A 37 10.03 -7.85 -2.90
C LEU A 37 11.42 -7.99 -3.53
N SER A 38 11.53 -8.68 -4.68
CA SER A 38 12.80 -8.82 -5.40
C SER A 38 13.37 -7.48 -5.85
N ASP A 39 12.52 -6.55 -6.30
CA ASP A 39 12.94 -5.21 -6.70
C ASP A 39 13.30 -4.34 -5.49
N VAL A 40 12.53 -4.44 -4.40
CA VAL A 40 12.83 -3.74 -3.14
C VAL A 40 14.20 -4.15 -2.61
N ILE A 41 14.54 -5.45 -2.65
CA ILE A 41 15.85 -5.97 -2.22
C ILE A 41 16.94 -5.52 -3.19
N ARG A 42 16.76 -5.74 -4.49
CA ARG A 42 17.74 -5.40 -5.53
C ARG A 42 18.12 -3.92 -5.53
N LEU A 43 17.14 -3.03 -5.30
CA LEU A 43 17.33 -1.59 -5.24
C LEU A 43 17.66 -1.05 -3.84
N LYS A 44 17.91 -1.95 -2.87
CA LYS A 44 18.27 -1.62 -1.48
C LYS A 44 17.26 -0.69 -0.78
N GLN A 45 15.97 -0.86 -1.04
CA GLN A 45 14.88 -0.03 -0.49
C GLN A 45 14.19 -0.65 0.74
N VAL A 46 14.74 -1.74 1.30
CA VAL A 46 14.11 -2.47 2.42
C VAL A 46 13.88 -1.57 3.64
N GLU A 47 14.87 -0.77 4.02
CA GLU A 47 14.76 0.13 5.17
C GLU A 47 13.75 1.26 4.92
N HIS A 48 13.79 1.89 3.73
CA HIS A 48 12.83 2.92 3.37
C HIS A 48 11.38 2.42 3.40
N VAL A 49 11.11 1.20 2.91
CA VAL A 49 9.76 0.60 2.96
C VAL A 49 9.32 0.35 4.40
N LYS A 50 10.23 -0.12 5.27
CA LYS A 50 9.93 -0.32 6.70
C LYS A 50 9.63 0.99 7.40
N ASN A 51 10.43 2.02 7.13
CA ASN A 51 10.27 3.35 7.72
C ASN A 51 8.97 4.00 7.27
N GLU A 52 8.63 3.93 5.97
CA GLU A 52 7.36 4.45 5.44
C GLU A 52 6.16 3.81 6.17
N LYS A 53 6.17 2.47 6.30
CA LYS A 53 5.11 1.76 7.02
C LYS A 53 5.04 2.18 8.48
N HIS A 54 6.18 2.24 9.17
CA HIS A 54 6.24 2.58 10.59
C HIS A 54 5.71 3.99 10.87
N ILE A 55 6.17 4.99 10.10
CA ILE A 55 5.74 6.38 10.21
C ILE A 55 4.24 6.51 9.98
N LEU A 56 3.69 5.88 8.92
CA LEU A 56 2.27 5.97 8.60
C LEU A 56 1.37 5.22 9.60
N GLN A 57 1.91 4.26 10.36
CA GLN A 57 1.16 3.58 11.42
C GLN A 57 1.03 4.44 12.69
N GLU A 58 1.98 5.33 12.94
CA GLU A 58 2.03 6.15 14.16
C GLU A 58 1.32 7.51 14.01
N ILE A 59 1.25 8.04 12.79
CA ILE A 59 0.68 9.36 12.53
C ILE A 59 -0.81 9.26 12.22
N ARG A 60 -1.61 10.17 12.80
CA ARG A 60 -3.00 10.41 12.42
C ARG A 60 -3.22 11.90 12.25
N HIS A 61 -3.55 12.32 11.04
CA HIS A 61 -3.71 13.74 10.72
C HIS A 61 -4.74 13.91 9.59
N PRO A 62 -5.62 14.92 9.63
CA PRO A 62 -6.69 15.10 8.62
C PRO A 62 -6.18 15.25 7.18
N PHE A 63 -4.92 15.66 6.99
CA PHE A 63 -4.30 15.83 5.68
C PHE A 63 -3.28 14.73 5.31
N ILE A 64 -3.22 13.65 6.09
CA ILE A 64 -2.35 12.50 5.81
C ILE A 64 -3.23 11.27 5.62
N VAL A 65 -2.91 10.46 4.61
CA VAL A 65 -3.60 9.19 4.37
C VAL A 65 -3.27 8.22 5.50
N ASN A 66 -4.31 7.73 6.17
CA ASN A 66 -4.16 6.74 7.23
C ASN A 66 -3.96 5.34 6.66
N MET A 67 -3.22 4.51 7.40
CA MET A 67 -3.04 3.06 7.15
C MET A 67 -4.28 2.25 7.52
#